data_AF-A0A9D1EZE7-F1
#
_entry.id   AF-A0A9D1EZE7-F1
#
_cell.length_a   1.000
_cell.length_b   1.000
_cell.length_c   1.000
_cell.angle_alpha   90.00
_cell.angle_beta   90.00
_cell.angle_gamma   90.00
#
_symmetry.space_group_name_H-M   'P 1'
#
loop_
_entity.id
_entity.type
_entity.pdbx_description
1 polymer ?
#
loop_
_entity_poly.entity_id
_entity_poly.type
_entity_poly.pdbx_seq_one_letter_code
_entity_poly.pdbx_strand_id
1 'polypeptide(L)'
;MDRRKVRNIIEALSRHQDPDSINVLNEVGTNSAIDEVREMTSRALVKKNVHDSLEVVITNKGKGINDLSTLVAMSTINELLALEDKSEAIKILEDTVEMHSDEEVRDNARSVKALMALSC
;
A
#
# COMPACT_ATOMS: atom_id res chain seq x y z
N MET A 1 -17.93 -10.66 12.60
CA MET A 1 -17.36 -9.35 12.98
C MET A 1 -18.09 -8.26 12.22
N ASP A 2 -18.53 -7.17 12.87
CA ASP A 2 -19.22 -6.08 12.18
C ASP A 2 -18.21 -5.32 11.31
N ARG A 3 -18.36 -5.39 9.99
CA ARG A 3 -17.47 -4.72 9.02
C ARG A 3 -17.36 -3.22 9.26
N ARG A 4 -18.39 -2.58 9.82
CA ARG A 4 -18.35 -1.16 10.20
C ARG A 4 -17.37 -0.89 11.32
N LYS A 5 -17.23 -1.80 12.29
CA LYS A 5 -16.26 -1.65 13.38
C LYS A 5 -14.83 -1.76 12.87
N VAL A 6 -14.57 -2.72 11.98
CA VAL A 6 -13.25 -2.90 11.35
C VAL A 6 -12.86 -1.67 10.56
N ARG A 7 -13.79 -1.14 9.76
CA ARG A 7 -13.59 0.12 9.04
C ARG A 7 -13.19 1.26 9.96
N ASN A 8 -13.95 1.47 11.02
CA ASN A 8 -13.69 2.58 11.94
C ASN A 8 -12.32 2.45 12.62
N ILE A 9 -11.86 1.23 12.88
CA ILE A 9 -10.52 0.98 13.43
C ILE A 9 -9.44 1.32 12.39
N ILE A 10 -9.57 0.84 11.16
CA ILE A 10 -8.60 1.13 10.08
C ILE A 10 -8.54 2.64 9.80
N GLU A 11 -9.69 3.31 9.75
CA GLU A 11 -9.79 4.76 9.57
C GLU A 11 -9.21 5.55 10.74
N ALA A 12 -9.30 5.03 11.97
CA ALA A 12 -8.63 5.65 13.11
C ALA A 12 -7.11 5.51 12.95
N LEU A 13 -6.62 4.29 12.73
CA LEU A 13 -5.18 3.98 12.58
C LEU A 13 -4.53 4.77 11.44
N SER A 14 -5.24 5.03 10.33
CA SER A 14 -4.70 5.81 9.22
C SER A 14 -4.35 7.26 9.59
N ARG A 15 -5.04 7.84 10.57
CA ARG A 15 -4.85 9.23 11.03
C ARG A 15 -3.72 9.38 12.05
N HIS A 16 -3.36 8.28 12.71
CA HIS A 16 -2.29 8.26 13.71
C HIS A 16 -0.94 8.15 13.02
N GLN A 17 0.04 9.01 13.34
CA GLN A 17 1.37 8.94 12.71
C GLN A 17 2.37 8.05 13.45
N ASP A 18 1.97 7.40 14.54
CA ASP A 18 2.89 6.55 15.30
C ASP A 18 3.23 5.24 14.56
N PRO A 19 4.44 4.69 14.78
CA PRO A 19 4.87 3.42 14.18
C PRO A 19 3.96 2.24 14.53
N ASP A 20 3.33 2.23 15.72
CA ASP A 20 2.46 1.13 16.15
C ASP A 20 1.21 1.03 15.26
N SER A 21 0.67 2.16 14.80
CA SER A 21 -0.43 2.18 13.85
C SER A 21 -0.07 1.52 12.52
N ILE A 22 1.17 1.73 12.04
CA ILE A 22 1.70 1.10 10.83
C ILE A 22 1.87 -0.40 11.05
N ASN A 23 2.42 -0.80 12.20
CA ASN A 23 2.62 -2.21 12.56
C ASN A 23 1.30 -2.97 12.59
N VAL A 24 0.25 -2.41 13.21
CA VAL A 24 -1.07 -3.06 13.26
C VAL A 24 -1.67 -3.20 11.85
N LEU A 25 -1.60 -2.15 11.03
CA LEU A 25 -2.08 -2.20 9.64
C LEU A 25 -1.29 -3.24 8.83
N ASN A 26 0.04 -3.27 8.97
CA ASN A 26 0.92 -4.21 8.28
C ASN A 26 0.67 -5.67 8.72
N GLU A 27 0.70 -5.96 10.01
CA GLU A 27 0.67 -7.33 10.51
C GLU A 27 -0.74 -7.93 10.50
N VAL A 28 -1.75 -7.14 10.83
CA VAL A 28 -3.13 -7.63 10.99
C VAL A 28 -3.96 -7.29 9.76
N GLY A 29 -3.92 -6.05 9.31
CA GLY A 29 -4.79 -5.57 8.23
C GLY A 29 -4.44 -6.19 6.88
N THR A 30 -3.17 -6.06 6.45
CA THR A 30 -2.74 -6.53 5.12
C THR A 30 -2.58 -8.04 5.02
N ASN A 31 -2.62 -8.78 6.13
CA ASN A 31 -2.60 -10.25 6.15
C ASN A 31 -4.00 -10.86 6.38
N SER A 32 -5.05 -10.04 6.37
CA SER A 32 -6.42 -10.52 6.56
C SER A 32 -6.84 -11.50 5.46
N ALA A 33 -7.54 -12.58 5.85
CA ALA A 33 -8.18 -13.49 4.90
C ALA A 33 -9.34 -12.86 4.11
N ILE A 34 -9.73 -11.62 4.45
CA ILE A 34 -10.82 -10.89 3.81
C ILE A 34 -10.22 -9.79 2.94
N ASP A 35 -10.42 -9.90 1.62
CA ASP A 35 -9.92 -8.93 0.62
C ASP A 35 -10.36 -7.49 0.91
N GLU A 36 -11.62 -7.28 1.32
CA GLU A 36 -12.15 -5.97 1.71
C GLU A 36 -11.34 -5.33 2.85
N VAL A 37 -10.90 -6.13 3.83
CA VAL A 37 -10.06 -5.63 4.93
C VAL A 37 -8.67 -5.27 4.43
N ARG A 38 -8.08 -6.08 3.55
CA ARG A 38 -6.78 -5.78 2.95
C ARG A 38 -6.83 -4.53 2.07
N GLU A 39 -7.87 -4.38 1.24
CA GLU A 39 -8.10 -3.19 0.40
C GLU A 39 -8.13 -1.90 1.24
N MET A 40 -8.97 -1.88 2.27
CA MET A 40 -9.09 -0.72 3.14
C MET A 40 -7.79 -0.42 3.90
N THR A 41 -7.07 -1.47 4.30
CA THR A 41 -5.78 -1.34 4.99
C THR A 41 -4.70 -0.79 4.07
N SER A 42 -4.57 -1.32 2.84
CA SER A 42 -3.59 -0.84 1.87
C SER A 42 -3.81 0.63 1.55
N ARG A 43 -5.07 1.05 1.36
CA ARG A 43 -5.41 2.46 1.16
C ARG A 43 -5.11 3.33 2.39
N ALA A 44 -5.37 2.81 3.58
CA ALA A 44 -5.01 3.49 4.82
C ALA A 44 -3.50 3.75 4.91
N LEU A 45 -2.68 2.74 4.59
CA LEU A 45 -1.22 2.84 4.56
C LEU A 45 -0.71 3.85 3.51
N VAL A 46 -1.29 3.84 2.30
CA VAL A 46 -0.96 4.84 1.27
C VAL A 46 -1.28 6.26 1.75
N LYS A 47 -2.48 6.48 2.31
CA LYS A 47 -2.91 7.80 2.80
C LYS A 47 -2.05 8.38 3.92
N LYS A 48 -1.33 7.54 4.67
CA LYS A 48 -0.38 8.03 5.68
C LYS A 48 0.78 8.80 5.03
N ASN A 49 1.13 8.44 3.80
CA ASN A 49 2.20 9.04 2.98
C ASN A 49 3.52 9.22 3.74
N VAL A 50 3.92 8.21 4.51
CA VAL A 50 5.23 8.13 5.18
C VAL A 50 5.99 6.92 4.67
N HIS A 51 7.32 6.97 4.73
CA HIS A 51 8.20 5.95 4.14
C HIS A 51 7.79 4.52 4.52
N ASP A 52 7.78 4.21 5.83
CA ASP A 52 7.50 2.87 6.34
C ASP A 52 6.12 2.34 5.91
N SER A 53 5.10 3.21 5.79
CA SER A 53 3.77 2.78 5.36
C SER A 53 3.69 2.52 3.87
N LEU A 54 4.38 3.32 3.07
CA LEU A 54 4.47 3.15 1.61
C LEU A 54 5.29 1.92 1.25
N GLU A 55 6.40 1.68 1.96
CA GLU A 55 7.24 0.50 1.77
C GLU A 55 6.40 -0.78 1.93
N VAL A 56 5.56 -0.85 2.96
CA VAL A 56 4.69 -2.01 3.20
C VAL A 56 3.88 -2.41 1.95
N VAL A 57 3.29 -1.43 1.27
CA VAL A 57 2.36 -1.67 0.15
C VAL A 57 3.01 -1.67 -1.22
N ILE A 58 4.29 -1.28 -1.34
CA ILE A 58 5.04 -1.25 -2.58
C ILE A 58 5.97 -2.46 -2.71
N THR A 59 6.68 -2.84 -1.64
CA THR A 59 7.79 -3.79 -1.73
C THR A 59 7.39 -5.22 -1.36
N ASN A 60 6.39 -5.40 -0.49
CA ASN A 60 6.06 -6.72 0.02
C ASN A 60 5.23 -7.54 -0.96
N LYS A 61 5.70 -8.74 -1.28
CA LYS A 61 4.93 -9.74 -2.03
C LYS A 61 3.64 -10.09 -1.28
N GLY A 62 2.53 -10.19 -2.01
CA GLY A 62 1.23 -10.54 -1.46
C GLY A 62 0.50 -9.39 -0.76
N LYS A 63 1.02 -8.15 -0.83
CA LYS A 63 0.42 -6.95 -0.23
C LYS A 63 0.38 -5.80 -1.21
N GLY A 64 -0.55 -4.86 -0.98
CA GLY A 64 -0.61 -3.61 -1.73
C GLY A 64 -0.63 -3.84 -3.24
N ILE A 65 0.30 -3.24 -3.98
CA ILE A 65 0.39 -3.40 -5.45
C ILE A 65 0.74 -4.83 -5.88
N ASN A 66 1.26 -5.66 -4.97
CA ASN A 66 1.63 -7.05 -5.18
C ASN A 66 0.64 -8.04 -4.52
N ASP A 67 -0.56 -7.58 -4.13
CA ASP A 67 -1.59 -8.47 -3.56
C ASP A 67 -2.12 -9.44 -4.63
N LEU A 68 -2.42 -10.67 -4.20
CA LEU A 68 -2.99 -11.71 -5.08
C LEU A 68 -4.41 -11.34 -5.57
N SER A 69 -5.12 -10.52 -4.80
CA SER A 69 -6.42 -9.99 -5.18
C SER A 69 -6.27 -8.75 -6.05
N THR A 70 -6.74 -8.83 -7.29
CA THR A 70 -6.76 -7.69 -8.22
C THR A 70 -7.51 -6.49 -7.65
N LEU A 71 -8.53 -6.72 -6.81
CA LEU A 71 -9.27 -5.65 -6.13
C LEU A 71 -8.34 -4.84 -5.22
N VAL A 72 -7.53 -5.52 -4.42
CA VAL A 72 -6.61 -4.87 -3.47
C VAL A 72 -5.49 -4.17 -4.22
N ALA A 73 -4.89 -4.85 -5.21
CA ALA A 73 -3.81 -4.29 -6.01
C ALA A 73 -4.23 -3.01 -6.74
N MET A 74 -5.34 -3.05 -7.50
CA MET A 74 -5.83 -1.88 -8.24
C MET A 74 -6.27 -0.74 -7.30
N SER A 75 -6.88 -1.06 -6.17
CA SER A 75 -7.24 -0.02 -5.18
C SER A 75 -6.01 0.67 -4.60
N THR A 76 -4.94 -0.09 -4.36
CA THR A 76 -3.65 0.46 -3.88
C THR A 76 -3.02 1.37 -4.94
N ILE A 77 -2.99 0.92 -6.20
CA ILE A 77 -2.46 1.70 -7.34
C ILE A 77 -3.22 3.02 -7.49
N ASN A 78 -4.56 2.98 -7.49
CA ASN A 78 -5.38 4.18 -7.63
C ASN A 78 -5.15 5.16 -6.48
N GLU A 79 -4.97 4.67 -5.25
CA GLU A 79 -4.68 5.53 -4.10
C GLU A 79 -3.27 6.15 -4.20
N LEU A 80 -2.27 5.42 -4.71
CA LEU A 80 -0.92 5.96 -4.98
C LEU A 80 -0.94 7.06 -6.05
N LEU A 81 -1.69 6.84 -7.14
CA LEU A 81 -1.87 7.83 -8.21
C LEU A 81 -2.61 9.09 -7.72
N ALA A 82 -3.46 8.95 -6.70
CA ALA A 82 -4.21 10.05 -6.11
C ALA A 82 -3.43 10.86 -5.05
N LEU A 83 -2.22 10.45 -4.67
CA LEU A 83 -1.39 11.20 -3.73
C LEU A 83 -1.10 12.61 -4.26
N GLU A 84 -1.19 13.60 -3.37
CA GLU A 84 -0.79 14.98 -3.65
C GLU A 84 0.73 15.08 -3.80
N ASP A 85 1.47 14.56 -2.82
CA ASP A 85 2.92 14.37 -2.89
C ASP A 85 3.25 12.91 -3.18
N LYS A 86 3.82 12.69 -4.37
CA LYS A 86 4.21 11.38 -4.89
C LYS A 86 5.71 11.09 -4.74
N SER A 87 6.51 12.04 -4.24
CA SER A 87 7.98 11.94 -4.29
C SER A 87 8.52 10.71 -3.57
N GLU A 88 8.02 10.43 -2.37
CA GLU A 88 8.48 9.29 -1.58
C GLU A 88 8.07 7.94 -2.21
N ALA A 89 6.83 7.84 -2.70
CA ALA A 89 6.36 6.65 -3.39
C ALA A 89 7.17 6.37 -4.67
N ILE A 90 7.49 7.39 -5.45
CA ILE A 90 8.32 7.26 -6.66
C ILE A 90 9.73 6.76 -6.30
N LYS A 91 10.32 7.29 -5.23
CA LYS A 91 11.63 6.85 -4.74
C LYS A 91 11.61 5.38 -4.33
N ILE A 92 10.63 4.95 -3.54
CA ILE A 92 10.51 3.54 -3.13
C ILE A 92 10.29 2.63 -4.36
N LEU A 93 9.49 3.05 -5.34
CA LEU A 93 9.29 2.30 -6.58
C LEU A 93 10.59 2.18 -7.39
N GLU A 94 11.39 3.25 -7.47
CA GLU A 94 12.71 3.22 -8.11
C GLU A 94 13.66 2.25 -7.42
N ASP A 95 13.80 2.39 -6.10
CA ASP A 95 14.61 1.49 -5.26
C ASP A 95 14.16 0.02 -5.42
N THR A 96 12.85 -0.22 -5.49
CA THR A 96 12.28 -1.56 -5.68
C THR A 96 12.65 -2.13 -7.04
N VAL A 97 12.53 -1.35 -8.11
CA VAL A 97 12.88 -1.79 -9.47
C VAL A 97 14.35 -2.16 -9.59
N GLU A 98 15.23 -1.44 -8.90
CA GLU A 98 16.69 -1.64 -8.99
C GLU A 98 17.20 -2.74 -8.05
N MET A 99 16.64 -2.85 -6.85
CA MET A 99 17.24 -3.63 -5.76
C MET A 99 16.43 -4.86 -5.30
N HIS A 100 15.12 -4.92 -5.58
CA HIS A 100 14.30 -6.01 -5.05
C HIS A 100 14.66 -7.36 -5.68
N SER A 101 14.74 -8.44 -4.89
CA SER A 101 15.18 -9.75 -5.38
C SER A 101 14.12 -10.48 -6.22
N ASP A 102 12.84 -10.29 -5.90
CA ASP A 102 11.71 -10.90 -6.61
C ASP A 102 11.37 -10.13 -7.90
N GLU A 103 11.36 -10.83 -9.04
CA GLU A 103 11.10 -10.26 -10.37
C GLU A 103 9.66 -9.76 -10.55
N GLU A 104 8.68 -10.46 -9.99
CA GLU A 104 7.27 -10.07 -10.07
C GLU A 104 7.02 -8.76 -9.34
N VAL A 105 7.66 -8.59 -8.18
CA VAL A 105 7.62 -7.33 -7.42
C VAL A 105 8.30 -6.19 -8.20
N ARG A 106 9.45 -6.45 -8.84
CA ARG A 106 10.13 -5.45 -9.70
C ARG A 106 9.24 -5.03 -10.88
N ASP A 107 8.55 -5.97 -11.51
CA ASP A 107 7.71 -5.72 -12.68
C ASP A 107 6.45 -4.92 -12.32
N ASN A 108 5.81 -5.23 -11.20
CA ASN A 108 4.70 -4.45 -10.66
C ASN A 108 5.16 -3.03 -10.30
N ALA A 109 6.29 -2.89 -9.60
CA ALA A 109 6.85 -1.59 -9.27
C ALA A 109 7.18 -0.76 -10.53
N ARG A 110 7.74 -1.39 -11.58
CA ARG A 110 8.01 -0.72 -12.86
C ARG A 110 6.74 -0.23 -13.53
N SER A 111 5.70 -1.06 -13.55
CA SER A 111 4.38 -0.73 -14.10
C SER A 111 3.76 0.47 -13.37
N VAL A 112 3.77 0.45 -12.04
CA VAL A 112 3.20 1.53 -11.22
C VAL A 112 4.03 2.81 -11.33
N LYS A 113 5.36 2.73 -11.35
CA LYS A 113 6.25 3.89 -11.58
C LYS A 113 5.92 4.57 -12.91
N ALA A 114 5.73 3.79 -13.97
CA ALA A 114 5.36 4.32 -15.28
C ALA A 114 3.98 5.02 -15.26
N LEU A 115 2.98 4.42 -14.60
CA LEU A 115 1.68 5.06 -14.43
C LEU A 115 1.77 6.36 -13.62
N MET A 116 2.56 6.38 -12.55
CA MET A 116 2.74 7.58 -11.72
C MET A 116 3.35 8.73 -12.51
N ALA A 117 4.36 8.47 -13.34
CA ALA A 117 4.98 9.48 -14.20
C ALA A 117 4.00 10.12 -15.20
N LEU A 118 2.92 9.42 -15.60
CA LEU A 118 1.87 9.96 -16.47
C LEU A 118 0.80 10.77 -15.71
N SER A 119 0.78 10.66 -14.39
CA SER A 119 -0.20 11.31 -13.50
C SER A 119 0.36 12.52 -12.73
N CYS A 120 1.62 12.87 -12.99
CA CYS A 120 2.32 14.03 -12.42
C CYS A 120 2.12 15.30 -13.25
#